data_AF-A0A925F3R5-F1
#
_entry.id   AF-A0A925F3R5-F1
#
_cell.length_a   1.000
_cell.length_b   1.000
_cell.length_c   1.000
_cell.angle_alpha   90.00
_cell.angle_beta   90.00
_cell.angle_gamma   90.00
#
_symmetry.space_group_name_H-M   'P 1'
#
loop_
_entity.id
_entity.type
_entity.pdbx_description
1 polymer ?
#
loop_
_entity_poly.entity_id
_entity_poly.type
_entity_poly.pdbx_seq_one_letter_code
_entity_poly.pdbx_strand_id
1 'polypeptide(L)'
;MDNTKKAPRNKAALFAAIWLVTYTICLFTIKKLSPGASTGIILSLLPVVTFALFIYTLIRGVASMDEVQIRIQMEAAVIAFSLALLMIMTLGLLDLVITLNKEDWGYRHVVPYFAIFYFIGLIISKRKYD
;
A
#
# COMPACT_ATOMS: atom_id res chain seq x y z
N MET A 1 -0.01 40.77 -4.18
CA MET A 1 0.49 39.53 -4.83
C MET A 1 0.48 38.45 -3.78
N ASP A 2 -0.67 37.80 -3.60
CA ASP A 2 -0.78 36.62 -2.73
C ASP A 2 -0.75 35.40 -3.66
N ASN A 3 0.39 34.73 -3.68
CA ASN A 3 0.65 33.59 -4.55
C ASN A 3 0.66 32.34 -3.67
N THR A 4 -0.47 32.05 -3.00
CA THR A 4 -0.71 30.72 -2.45
C THR A 4 -0.92 29.75 -3.61
N LYS A 5 0.18 29.34 -4.26
CA LYS A 5 0.19 28.13 -5.09
C LYS A 5 -0.18 26.99 -4.15
N LYS A 6 -1.47 26.64 -4.10
CA LYS A 6 -1.94 25.42 -3.44
C LYS A 6 -1.14 24.28 -4.05
N ALA A 7 -0.21 23.73 -3.29
CA ALA A 7 0.54 22.56 -3.68
C ALA A 7 -0.45 21.51 -4.21
N PRO A 8 -0.20 20.89 -5.39
CA PRO A 8 -1.09 19.88 -5.93
C PRO A 8 -1.30 18.81 -4.87
N ARG A 9 -2.55 18.67 -4.39
CA ARG A 9 -2.88 17.73 -3.31
C ARG A 9 -2.67 16.32 -3.85
N ASN A 10 -1.51 15.76 -3.56
CA ASN A 10 -1.14 14.41 -3.99
C ASN A 10 -2.17 13.41 -3.49
N LYS A 11 -2.96 12.86 -4.42
CA LYS A 11 -4.02 11.90 -4.12
C LYS A 11 -3.48 10.49 -3.90
N ALA A 12 -2.19 10.22 -4.17
CA ALA A 12 -1.63 8.88 -4.05
C ALA A 12 -1.81 8.28 -2.65
N ALA A 13 -1.52 9.05 -1.60
CA ALA A 13 -1.74 8.62 -0.21
C ALA A 13 -3.23 8.30 0.08
N LEU A 14 -4.16 9.07 -0.49
CA LEU A 14 -5.59 8.80 -0.38
C LEU A 14 -5.96 7.49 -1.06
N PHE A 15 -5.50 7.25 -2.29
CA PHE A 15 -5.79 6.00 -3.00
C PHE A 15 -5.10 4.78 -2.37
N ALA A 16 -3.91 4.96 -1.77
CA ALA A 16 -3.27 3.91 -0.96
C ALA A 16 -4.12 3.57 0.27
N ALA A 17 -4.70 4.57 0.94
CA ALA A 17 -5.60 4.36 2.07
C ALA A 17 -6.90 3.68 1.63
N ILE A 18 -7.50 4.12 0.51
CA ILE A 18 -8.69 3.48 -0.08
C ILE A 18 -8.38 2.01 -0.36
N TRP A 19 -7.26 1.72 -1.02
CA TRP A 19 -6.84 0.35 -1.29
C TRP A 19 -6.70 -0.49 0.00
N LEU A 20 -6.01 0.04 1.01
CA LEU A 20 -5.80 -0.66 2.29
C LEU A 20 -7.13 -0.99 2.97
N VAL A 21 -8.06 -0.03 2.99
CA VAL A 21 -9.41 -0.20 3.54
C VAL A 21 -10.21 -1.21 2.73
N THR A 22 -10.24 -1.09 1.39
CA THR A 22 -10.93 -2.02 0.49
C THR A 22 -10.41 -3.44 0.67
N TYR A 23 -9.09 -3.62 0.69
CA TYR A 23 -8.46 -4.93 0.91
C TYR A 23 -8.89 -5.55 2.24
N THR A 24 -8.83 -4.76 3.31
CA THR A 24 -9.18 -5.21 4.66
C THR A 24 -10.65 -5.62 4.74
N ILE A 25 -11.56 -4.80 4.20
CA ILE A 25 -13.00 -5.09 4.16
C ILE A 25 -13.27 -6.36 3.36
N CYS A 26 -12.71 -6.49 2.15
CA CYS A 26 -12.87 -7.70 1.33
C CYS A 26 -12.34 -8.95 2.04
N LEU A 27 -11.16 -8.87 2.66
CA LEU A 27 -10.56 -9.98 3.40
C LEU A 27 -11.46 -10.45 4.55
N PHE A 28 -11.95 -9.52 5.37
CA PHE A 28 -12.85 -9.84 6.48
C PHE A 28 -14.18 -10.40 5.99
N THR A 29 -14.73 -9.83 4.91
CA THR A 29 -16.01 -10.26 4.33
C THR A 29 -15.92 -11.68 3.79
N ILE A 30 -14.87 -11.99 3.02
CA ILE A 30 -14.65 -13.34 2.47
C ILE A 30 -14.39 -14.34 3.60
N LYS A 31 -13.58 -13.98 4.61
CA LYS A 31 -13.24 -14.89 5.73
C LYS A 31 -14.42 -15.18 6.66
N LYS A 32 -15.28 -14.19 6.93
CA LYS A 32 -16.38 -14.35 7.90
C LYS A 32 -17.71 -14.78 7.29
N LEU A 33 -18.05 -14.28 6.10
CA LEU A 33 -19.36 -14.55 5.49
C LEU A 33 -19.34 -15.71 4.50
N SER A 34 -18.15 -16.22 4.11
CA SER A 34 -17.99 -17.31 3.15
C SER A 34 -18.96 -17.21 1.97
N PRO A 35 -18.96 -16.07 1.24
CA PRO A 35 -19.97 -15.78 0.24
C PRO A 35 -19.91 -16.78 -0.92
N GLY A 36 -21.02 -16.91 -1.66
CA GLY A 36 -21.08 -17.76 -2.84
C GLY A 36 -20.00 -17.43 -3.88
N ALA A 37 -19.65 -18.40 -4.73
CA ALA A 37 -18.49 -18.34 -5.63
C ALA A 37 -18.40 -17.05 -6.45
N SER A 38 -19.51 -16.62 -7.07
CA SER A 38 -19.55 -15.40 -7.89
C SER A 38 -19.22 -14.14 -7.07
N THR A 39 -19.81 -14.00 -5.89
CA THR A 39 -19.54 -12.87 -4.98
C THR A 39 -18.12 -12.91 -4.45
N GLY A 40 -17.61 -14.11 -4.12
CA GLY A 40 -16.21 -14.30 -3.69
C GLY A 40 -15.20 -13.86 -4.75
N ILE A 41 -15.46 -14.16 -6.03
CA ILE A 41 -14.62 -13.70 -7.15
C ILE A 41 -14.67 -12.18 -7.30
N ILE A 42 -15.85 -11.57 -7.23
CA ILE A 42 -15.97 -10.10 -7.33
C ILE A 42 -15.21 -9.42 -6.18
N LEU A 43 -15.37 -9.90 -4.95
CA LEU A 43 -14.70 -9.35 -3.78
C LEU A 43 -13.18 -9.55 -3.82
N SER A 44 -12.66 -10.61 -4.43
CA SER A 44 -11.22 -10.83 -4.56
C SER A 44 -10.56 -9.95 -5.62
N LEU A 45 -11.31 -9.53 -6.65
CA LEU A 45 -10.83 -8.63 -7.70
C LEU A 45 -10.92 -7.15 -7.31
N LEU A 46 -11.82 -6.76 -6.42
CA LEU A 46 -12.02 -5.37 -6.03
C LEU A 46 -10.74 -4.68 -5.47
N PRO A 47 -9.94 -5.33 -4.60
CA PRO A 47 -8.66 -4.77 -4.15
C PRO A 47 -7.63 -4.62 -5.28
N VAL A 48 -7.70 -5.45 -6.33
CA VAL A 48 -6.80 -5.34 -7.49
C VAL A 48 -7.13 -4.08 -8.28
N VAL A 49 -8.42 -3.81 -8.50
CA VAL A 49 -8.87 -2.59 -9.19
C VAL A 49 -8.49 -1.33 -8.42
N THR A 50 -8.70 -1.31 -7.10
CA THR A 50 -8.32 -0.15 -6.27
C THR A 50 -6.80 0.04 -6.20
N PHE A 51 -6.01 -1.05 -6.25
CA PHE A 51 -4.55 -0.96 -6.35
C PHE A 51 -4.09 -0.38 -7.69
N ALA A 52 -4.70 -0.81 -8.79
CA ALA A 52 -4.41 -0.28 -10.11
C ALA A 52 -4.70 1.24 -10.18
N LEU A 53 -5.80 1.69 -9.55
CA LEU A 53 -6.11 3.13 -9.43
C LEU A 53 -5.07 3.88 -8.58
N PHE A 54 -4.57 3.26 -7.50
CA PHE A 54 -3.47 3.81 -6.73
C PHE A 54 -2.21 3.97 -7.59
N ILE A 55 -1.78 2.93 -8.31
CA ILE A 55 -0.61 2.98 -9.20
C ILE A 55 -0.78 4.06 -10.26
N TYR A 56 -1.93 4.09 -10.94
CA TYR A 56 -2.24 5.09 -11.95
C TYR A 56 -2.14 6.51 -11.39
N THR A 57 -2.71 6.74 -10.20
CA THR A 57 -2.69 8.05 -9.54
C THR A 57 -1.28 8.43 -9.07
N LEU A 58 -0.50 7.47 -8.59
CA LEU A 58 0.88 7.68 -8.19
C LEU A 58 1.73 8.12 -9.39
N ILE A 59 1.69 7.36 -10.50
CA ILE A 59 2.45 7.65 -11.72
C ILE A 59 2.06 9.01 -12.30
N ARG A 60 0.75 9.25 -12.48
CA ARG A 60 0.26 10.51 -13.03
C ARG A 60 0.53 11.68 -12.09
N GLY A 61 0.45 11.45 -10.78
CA GLY A 61 0.73 12.45 -9.76
C GLY A 61 2.18 12.92 -9.84
N VAL A 62 3.14 11.99 -9.90
CA VAL A 62 4.58 12.28 -9.95
C VAL A 62 4.93 13.22 -11.12
N ALA A 63 4.30 13.06 -12.28
CA ALA A 63 4.54 13.94 -13.44
C ALA A 63 4.15 15.41 -13.22
N SER A 64 3.31 15.70 -12.21
CA SER A 64 2.82 17.04 -11.88
C SER A 64 3.43 17.62 -10.59
N MET A 65 4.37 16.91 -9.98
CA MET A 65 4.98 17.26 -8.70
C MET A 65 6.25 18.10 -8.89
N ASP A 66 6.50 18.98 -7.93
CA ASP A 66 7.79 19.67 -7.81
C ASP A 66 8.89 18.67 -7.37
N GLU A 67 10.17 19.02 -7.57
CA GLU A 67 11.31 18.15 -7.29
C GLU A 67 11.33 17.60 -5.85
N VAL A 68 10.95 18.42 -4.87
CA VAL A 68 10.88 18.01 -3.45
C VAL A 68 9.80 16.96 -3.24
N GLN A 69 8.62 17.13 -3.85
CA GLN A 69 7.53 16.18 -3.74
C GLN A 69 7.85 14.86 -4.43
N ILE A 70 8.49 14.90 -5.61
CA ILE A 70 8.99 13.71 -6.29
C ILE A 70 9.97 12.97 -5.38
N ARG A 71 10.91 13.69 -4.75
CA ARG A 71 11.90 13.10 -3.85
C ARG A 71 11.24 12.42 -2.64
N ILE A 72 10.25 13.06 -2.03
CA ILE A 72 9.48 12.46 -0.93
C ILE A 72 8.81 11.15 -1.37
N GLN A 73 8.15 11.14 -2.54
CA GLN A 73 7.47 9.94 -3.03
C GLN A 73 8.44 8.80 -3.38
N MET A 74 9.58 9.14 -3.99
CA MET A 74 10.60 8.16 -4.35
C MET A 74 11.27 7.57 -3.11
N GLU A 75 11.64 8.39 -2.13
CA GLU A 75 12.19 7.90 -0.86
C GLU A 75 11.16 7.02 -0.13
N ALA A 76 9.89 7.44 -0.07
CA ALA A 76 8.83 6.64 0.53
C ALA A 76 8.66 5.28 -0.15
N ALA A 77 8.70 5.24 -1.49
CA ALA A 77 8.62 4.01 -2.27
C ALA A 77 9.84 3.10 -2.03
N VAL A 78 11.05 3.66 -1.97
CA VAL A 78 12.28 2.89 -1.68
C VAL A 78 12.22 2.30 -0.27
N ILE A 79 11.85 3.09 0.74
CA ILE A 79 11.67 2.60 2.12
C ILE A 79 10.64 1.47 2.15
N ALA A 80 9.49 1.66 1.49
CA ALA A 80 8.44 0.66 1.45
C ALA A 80 8.91 -0.66 0.82
N PHE A 81 9.60 -0.55 -0.31
CA PHE A 81 10.16 -1.69 -1.04
C PHE A 81 11.20 -2.43 -0.21
N SER A 82 12.13 -1.72 0.42
CA SER A 82 13.17 -2.32 1.27
C SER A 82 12.57 -3.05 2.47
N LEU A 83 11.60 -2.45 3.16
CA LEU A 83 10.92 -3.08 4.29
C LEU A 83 10.08 -4.30 3.86
N ALA A 84 9.40 -4.21 2.71
CA ALA A 84 8.64 -5.33 2.16
C ALA A 84 9.55 -6.52 1.80
N LEU A 85 10.68 -6.26 1.14
CA LEU A 85 11.67 -7.29 0.84
C LEU A 85 12.25 -7.90 2.11
N LEU A 86 12.65 -7.07 3.07
CA LEU A 86 13.16 -7.54 4.36
C LEU A 86 12.16 -8.48 5.03
N MET A 87 10.89 -8.08 5.10
CA MET A 87 9.82 -8.90 5.68
C MET A 87 9.63 -10.23 4.92
N ILE A 88 9.55 -10.21 3.59
CA ILE A 88 9.37 -11.44 2.80
C ILE A 88 10.57 -12.37 2.96
N MET A 89 11.80 -11.84 2.93
CA MET A 89 13.01 -12.64 3.15
C MET A 89 13.01 -13.26 4.53
N THR A 90 12.68 -12.49 5.58
CA THR A 90 12.59 -13.00 6.94
C THR A 90 11.54 -14.10 7.04
N LEU A 91 10.31 -13.87 6.57
CA LEU A 91 9.24 -14.87 6.64
C LEU A 91 9.56 -16.12 5.81
N GLY A 92 10.11 -15.95 4.61
CA GLY A 92 10.45 -17.06 3.73
C GLY A 92 11.56 -17.95 4.30
N LEU A 93 12.59 -17.37 4.92
CA LEU A 93 13.64 -18.15 5.58
C LEU A 93 13.15 -18.75 6.90
N LEU A 94 12.32 -18.03 7.65
CA LEU A 94 11.78 -18.48 8.93
C LEU A 94 10.83 -19.69 8.75
N ASP A 95 10.07 -19.74 7.65
CA ASP A 95 9.21 -20.89 7.32
C ASP A 95 9.99 -22.20 7.10
N LEU A 96 11.30 -22.12 6.83
CA LEU A 96 12.18 -23.30 6.71
C LEU A 96 12.61 -23.85 8.08
N VAL A 97 12.58 -23.01 9.11
CA VAL A 97 13.09 -23.34 10.45
C VAL A 97 11.96 -23.63 11.43
N ILE A 98 10.85 -22.89 11.31
CA ILE A 98 9.66 -23.05 12.15
C ILE A 98 8.40 -23.09 11.30
N THR A 99 7.41 -23.85 11.73
CA THR A 99 6.09 -23.87 11.07
C THR A 99 5.36 -22.55 11.35
N LEU A 100 5.28 -21.67 10.35
CA LEU A 100 4.50 -20.45 10.47
C LEU A 100 3.01 -20.75 10.33
N ASN A 101 2.21 -20.18 11.23
CA ASN A 101 0.76 -20.27 11.11
C ASN A 101 0.30 -19.51 9.85
N LYS A 102 -0.21 -20.25 8.86
CA LYS A 102 -0.73 -19.68 7.61
C LYS A 102 -1.93 -18.76 7.81
N GLU A 103 -2.64 -18.87 8.93
CA GLU A 103 -3.71 -17.94 9.28
C GLU A 103 -3.22 -16.57 9.72
N ASP A 104 -1.99 -16.47 10.21
CA ASP A 104 -1.42 -15.20 10.69
C ASP A 104 -0.43 -14.61 9.65
N TRP A 105 0.34 -15.48 8.99
CA TRP A 105 1.45 -15.09 8.10
C TRP A 105 1.26 -15.48 6.64
N GLY A 106 0.07 -15.95 6.26
CA GLY A 106 -0.24 -16.21 4.85
C GLY A 106 -0.17 -14.93 3.99
N TYR A 107 -0.04 -15.08 2.67
CA TYR A 107 0.07 -13.95 1.73
C TYR A 107 -1.03 -12.89 1.92
N ARG A 108 -2.22 -13.32 2.34
CA ARG A 108 -3.38 -12.45 2.63
C ARG A 108 -3.13 -11.45 3.76
N HIS A 109 -2.25 -11.76 4.70
CA HIS A 109 -1.92 -10.92 5.85
C HIS A 109 -0.65 -10.10 5.62
N VAL A 110 0.24 -10.55 4.73
CA VAL A 110 1.48 -9.86 4.38
C VAL A 110 1.20 -8.62 3.50
N VAL A 111 0.28 -8.72 2.54
CA VAL A 111 0.01 -7.66 1.55
C VAL A 111 -0.32 -6.29 2.17
N PRO A 112 -1.19 -6.17 3.19
CA PRO A 112 -1.47 -4.89 3.86
C PRO A 112 -0.23 -4.17 4.41
N TYR A 113 0.81 -4.91 4.84
CA TYR A 113 2.02 -4.30 5.37
C TYR A 113 2.75 -3.45 4.33
N PHE A 114 2.58 -3.73 3.03
CA PHE A 114 3.27 -2.96 1.99
C PHE A 114 2.74 -1.52 1.94
N ALA A 115 1.44 -1.31 2.11
CA ALA A 115 0.90 0.05 2.26
C ALA A 115 1.33 0.68 3.58
N ILE A 116 1.36 -0.08 4.68
CA ILE A 116 1.84 0.43 5.97
C ILE A 116 3.29 0.95 5.83
N PHE A 117 4.17 0.17 5.18
CA PHE A 117 5.55 0.56 4.92
C PHE A 117 5.64 1.79 4.01
N TYR A 118 4.75 1.93 3.02
CA TYR A 118 4.65 3.15 2.22
C TYR A 118 4.24 4.37 3.04
N PHE A 119 3.26 4.25 3.93
CA PHE A 119 2.89 5.36 4.82
C PHE A 119 4.02 5.71 5.81
N ILE A 120 4.73 4.71 6.34
CA ILE A 120 5.92 4.93 7.18
C ILE A 120 6.98 5.70 6.39
N GLY A 121 7.32 5.24 5.19
CA GLY A 121 8.26 5.93 4.31
C GLY A 121 7.83 7.36 4.00
N LEU A 122 6.54 7.56 3.74
CA LEU A 122 5.98 8.88 3.47
C LEU A 122 6.09 9.82 4.68
N ILE A 123 5.81 9.34 5.89
CA ILE A 123 5.96 10.13 7.13
C ILE A 123 7.43 10.50 7.37
N ILE A 124 8.35 9.54 7.22
CA ILE A 124 9.80 9.76 7.42
C ILE A 124 10.32 10.79 6.42
N SER A 125 10.02 10.61 5.14
CA SER A 125 10.49 11.52 4.09
C SER A 125 9.87 12.89 4.23
N LYS A 126 8.58 13.01 4.56
CA LYS A 126 7.95 14.33 4.69
C LYS A 126 8.58 15.16 5.82
N ARG A 127 8.85 14.54 6.98
CA ARG A 127 9.54 15.17 8.11
C ARG A 127 10.97 15.65 7.80
N LYS A 128 11.60 15.12 6.75
CA LYS A 128 12.96 15.51 6.33
C LYS A 128 12.97 16.79 5.49
N TYR A 129 11.86 17.12 4.84
CA TYR A 129 11.74 18.25 3.91
C TYR A 129 10.72 19.32 4.36
N ASP A 130 10.01 19.07 5.46
CA ASP A 130 9.25 20.07 6.23
C ASP A 130 10.22 20.90 7.09
#